data_AF-A0A9J7K9Y3-F1
#
_entry.id   AF-A0A9J7K9Y3-F1
#
_cell.length_a   1.000
_cell.length_b   1.000
_cell.length_c   1.000
_cell.angle_alpha   90.00
_cell.angle_beta   90.00
_cell.angle_gamma   90.00
#
_symmetry.space_group_name_H-M   'P 1'
#
loop_
_entity.id
_entity.type
_entity.pdbx_description
1 polymer ?
#
loop_
_entity_poly.entity_id
_entity_poly.type
_entity_poly.pdbx_seq_one_letter_code
_entity_poly.pdbx_strand_id
1 'polypeptide(L)'
;MEVERGKLEVWLPLRFLAGGSANPLPTASNNTASIAQARKLVELPKTEANIDRIKVSKVAADLVAYCEALAKEDPLLTPVPASENPFREKKIFCAIL
;
A
#
# COMPACT_ATOMS: atom_id res chain seq x y z
N MET A 1 -10.55 -25.02 -1.52
CA MET A 1 -9.95 -24.44 -2.74
C MET A 1 -8.50 -24.15 -2.43
N GLU A 2 -7.67 -25.17 -2.62
CA GLU A 2 -6.22 -25.13 -2.44
C GLU A 2 -5.64 -24.25 -3.55
N VAL A 3 -5.31 -22.99 -3.24
CA VAL A 3 -4.57 -22.16 -4.20
C VAL A 3 -3.11 -22.58 -4.10
N GLU A 4 -2.78 -23.51 -5.00
CA GLU A 4 -1.49 -24.12 -5.29
C GLU A 4 -0.27 -23.23 -4.99
N ARG A 5 0.66 -23.80 -4.20
CA ARG A 5 2.00 -23.30 -3.86
C ARG A 5 2.88 -22.95 -5.08
N GLY A 6 2.45 -23.26 -6.30
CA GLY A 6 3.15 -22.93 -7.54
C GLY A 6 3.05 -21.47 -7.99
N LYS A 7 2.28 -20.61 -7.32
CA LYS A 7 2.05 -19.22 -7.78
C LYS A 7 3.09 -18.18 -7.30
N LEU A 8 4.09 -18.56 -6.51
CA LEU A 8 5.17 -17.62 -6.13
C LEU A 8 6.25 -17.48 -7.22
N GLU A 9 6.47 -18.51 -8.04
CA GLU A 9 7.38 -18.47 -9.20
C GLU A 9 6.93 -17.45 -10.27
N VAL A 10 5.63 -17.16 -10.36
CA VAL A 10 5.08 -16.19 -11.33
C VAL A 10 5.06 -14.74 -10.83
N TRP A 11 5.44 -14.48 -9.58
CA TRP A 11 5.59 -13.10 -9.05
C TRP A 11 7.03 -12.58 -9.09
N LEU A 12 8.05 -13.45 -9.18
CA LEU A 12 9.43 -13.03 -9.46
C LEU A 12 9.55 -12.21 -10.77
N PRO A 13 8.88 -12.58 -11.88
CA PRO A 13 8.95 -11.83 -13.13
C PRO A 13 8.24 -10.46 -13.08
N LEU A 14 7.20 -10.28 -12.26
CA LEU A 14 6.41 -9.04 -12.28
C LEU A 14 7.14 -7.83 -11.67
N ARG A 15 8.05 -8.05 -10.74
CA ARG A 15 8.89 -6.97 -10.20
C ARG A 15 10.06 -6.59 -11.10
N PHE A 16 10.43 -7.47 -12.03
CA PHE A 16 11.37 -7.13 -13.10
C PHE A 16 10.70 -6.24 -14.17
N LEU A 17 9.37 -6.28 -14.28
CA LEU A 17 8.63 -5.52 -15.29
C LEU A 17 7.98 -4.23 -14.76
N ALA A 18 7.63 -4.15 -13.47
CA ALA A 18 6.93 -3.01 -12.87
C ALA A 18 7.79 -2.17 -11.91
N GLY A 19 9.11 -2.16 -12.11
CA GLY A 19 10.06 -1.39 -11.30
C GLY A 19 10.83 -0.40 -12.15
N GLY A 20 10.28 0.78 -12.38
CA GLY A 20 11.07 1.97 -12.68
C GLY A 20 11.99 2.28 -11.50
N SER A 21 13.12 1.58 -11.40
CA SER A 21 14.23 1.98 -10.54
C SER A 21 15.14 2.85 -11.39
N ALA A 22 15.26 4.12 -11.02
CA ALA A 22 16.20 5.08 -11.58
C ALA A 22 17.67 4.73 -11.22
N ASN A 23 18.07 3.49 -11.44
CA ASN A 23 19.46 3.07 -11.42
C ASN A 23 19.74 2.49 -12.79
N PRO A 24 20.52 3.19 -13.63
CA PRO A 24 20.97 2.63 -14.89
C PRO A 24 21.59 1.26 -14.62
N LEU A 25 21.25 0.26 -15.44
CA LEU A 25 22.11 -0.92 -15.56
C LEU A 25 23.56 -0.41 -15.68
N PRO A 26 24.54 -1.01 -14.99
CA PRO A 26 25.90 -0.52 -15.03
C PRO A 26 26.43 -0.66 -16.46
N THR A 27 26.38 0.42 -17.24
CA THR A 27 27.16 0.55 -18.47
C THR A 27 28.61 0.58 -18.03
N ALA A 28 29.30 -0.52 -18.31
CA ALA A 28 30.62 -0.81 -17.77
C ALA A 28 31.63 0.29 -18.09
N SER A 29 32.19 0.93 -17.06
CA SER A 29 33.46 1.66 -17.18
C SER A 29 34.43 1.45 -15.99
N ASN A 30 34.07 0.59 -15.03
CA ASN A 30 34.87 0.32 -13.84
C ASN A 30 34.40 -0.99 -13.17
N ASN A 31 35.12 -2.08 -13.48
CA ASN A 31 34.73 -3.46 -13.16
C ASN A 31 34.48 -3.72 -11.67
N THR A 32 35.19 -3.05 -10.75
CA THR A 32 35.03 -3.26 -9.29
C THR A 32 33.77 -2.61 -8.71
N ALA A 33 33.42 -1.42 -9.18
CA ALA A 33 32.22 -0.70 -8.75
C ALA A 33 30.93 -1.38 -9.27
N SER A 34 30.96 -1.87 -10.51
CA SER A 34 29.86 -2.64 -11.11
C SER A 34 29.57 -3.94 -10.33
N ILE A 35 30.61 -4.66 -9.91
CA ILE A 35 30.46 -5.88 -9.11
C ILE A 35 29.89 -5.58 -7.71
N ALA A 36 30.34 -4.50 -7.07
CA ALA A 36 29.83 -4.10 -5.76
C ALA A 36 28.34 -3.70 -5.82
N GLN A 37 27.93 -2.99 -6.86
CA GLN A 37 26.52 -2.65 -7.10
C GLN A 37 25.68 -3.88 -7.41
N ALA A 38 26.16 -4.79 -8.26
CA ALA A 38 25.47 -6.03 -8.58
C ALA A 38 25.24 -6.89 -7.32
N ARG A 39 26.22 -6.97 -6.41
CA ARG A 39 26.07 -7.65 -5.12
C ARG A 39 24.98 -7.01 -4.26
N LYS A 40 24.99 -5.68 -4.12
CA LYS A 40 23.95 -4.95 -3.36
C LYS A 40 22.55 -5.19 -3.92
N LEU A 41 22.42 -5.26 -5.25
CA LEU A 41 21.15 -5.54 -5.93
C LEU A 41 20.68 -6.99 -5.75
N VAL A 42 21.56 -7.94 -5.44
CA VAL A 42 21.20 -9.33 -5.14
C VAL A 42 20.82 -9.51 -3.66
N GLU A 43 21.48 -8.79 -2.76
CA GLU A 43 21.19 -8.90 -1.32
C GLU A 43 19.80 -8.33 -0.96
N LEU A 44 19.33 -7.28 -1.64
CA LEU A 44 18.01 -6.70 -1.37
C LEU A 44 16.83 -7.66 -1.67
N PRO A 45 16.72 -8.29 -2.85
CA PRO A 45 15.67 -9.28 -3.09
C PRO A 45 15.78 -10.51 -2.20
N LYS A 46 16.99 -10.90 -1.76
CA LYS A 46 17.14 -12.02 -0.81
C LYS A 46 16.49 -11.71 0.53
N THR A 47 16.72 -10.50 1.07
CA THR A 47 16.09 -10.09 2.32
C THR A 47 14.58 -9.90 2.16
N GLU A 48 14.13 -9.37 1.01
CA GLU A 48 12.71 -9.15 0.76
C GLU A 48 11.93 -10.45 0.45
N ALA A 49 12.58 -11.44 -0.16
CA ALA A 49 12.02 -12.76 -0.36
C ALA A 49 11.83 -13.51 0.97
N ASN A 50 12.67 -13.22 1.97
CA ASN A 50 12.62 -13.80 3.31
C ASN A 50 11.59 -13.12 4.25
N ILE A 51 10.61 -12.41 3.68
CA ILE A 51 9.50 -11.83 4.45
C ILE A 51 8.34 -12.84 4.48
N ASP A 52 7.87 -13.15 5.69
CA ASP A 52 6.69 -13.98 5.90
C ASP A 52 5.43 -13.29 5.35
N ARG A 53 4.73 -14.00 4.45
CA ARG A 53 3.50 -13.49 3.81
C ARG A 53 2.26 -13.99 4.54
N ILE A 54 1.30 -13.10 4.73
CA ILE A 54 -0.03 -13.44 5.25
C ILE A 54 -0.97 -13.74 4.07
N LYS A 55 -1.91 -14.67 4.25
CA LYS A 55 -2.93 -14.98 3.24
C LYS A 55 -3.77 -13.74 2.93
N VAL A 56 -3.94 -13.43 1.64
CA VAL A 56 -4.76 -12.29 1.19
C VAL A 56 -6.19 -12.40 1.71
N SER A 57 -6.76 -13.60 1.78
CA SER A 57 -8.09 -13.81 2.34
C SER A 57 -8.20 -13.41 3.82
N LYS A 58 -7.14 -13.61 4.60
CA LYS A 58 -7.09 -13.20 6.01
C LYS A 58 -7.00 -11.67 6.12
N VAL A 59 -6.07 -11.06 5.37
CA VAL A 59 -5.91 -9.60 5.36
C VAL A 59 -7.18 -8.90 4.90
N ALA A 60 -7.85 -9.44 3.88
CA ALA A 60 -9.13 -8.90 3.41
C ALA A 60 -10.21 -8.95 4.51
N ALA A 61 -10.33 -10.06 5.23
CA ALA A 61 -11.28 -10.17 6.34
C ALA A 61 -10.96 -9.18 7.47
N ASP A 62 -9.67 -9.06 7.82
CA ASP A 62 -9.23 -8.13 8.87
C ASP A 62 -9.51 -6.67 8.49
N LEU A 63 -9.29 -6.29 7.22
CA LEU A 63 -9.61 -4.95 6.70
C LEU A 63 -11.12 -4.67 6.72
N VAL A 64 -11.96 -5.64 6.33
CA VAL A 64 -13.41 -5.50 6.38
C VAL A 64 -13.88 -5.30 7.81
N ALA A 65 -13.41 -6.13 8.75
CA ALA A 65 -13.76 -6.02 10.16
C ALA A 65 -13.35 -4.65 10.75
N TYR A 66 -12.18 -4.14 10.36
CA TYR A 66 -11.73 -2.81 10.78
C TYR A 66 -12.65 -1.70 10.27
N CYS A 67 -13.00 -1.74 8.98
CA CYS A 67 -13.91 -0.77 8.39
C CYS A 67 -15.31 -0.83 9.03
N GLU A 68 -15.85 -2.02 9.29
CA GLU A 68 -17.15 -2.20 9.93
C GLU A 68 -17.19 -1.66 11.37
N ALA A 69 -16.10 -1.84 12.12
CA ALA A 69 -15.99 -1.31 13.48
C ALA A 69 -16.01 0.22 13.52
N LEU A 70 -15.36 0.88 12.55
CA LEU A 70 -15.24 2.34 12.48
C LEU A 70 -16.33 3.02 11.64
N ALA A 71 -17.13 2.26 10.89
CA ALA A 71 -18.13 2.81 9.98
C ALA A 71 -19.15 3.76 10.65
N LYS A 72 -19.44 3.54 11.94
CA LYS A 72 -20.37 4.38 12.72
C LYS A 72 -19.74 5.66 13.27
N GLU A 73 -18.41 5.70 13.35
CA GLU A 73 -17.65 6.84 13.83
C GLU A 73 -17.19 7.74 12.68
N ASP A 74 -17.31 7.26 11.44
CA ASP A 74 -17.00 8.02 10.23
C ASP A 74 -18.16 8.96 9.86
N PRO A 75 -18.01 10.28 10.03
CA PRO A 75 -19.06 11.26 9.73
C PRO A 75 -19.40 11.37 8.23
N LEU A 76 -18.54 10.81 7.36
CA LEU A 76 -18.73 10.78 5.91
C LEU A 76 -19.52 9.55 5.46
N LEU A 77 -19.44 8.44 6.20
CA LEU A 77 -20.24 7.24 5.95
C LEU A 77 -21.60 7.32 6.66
N THR A 78 -21.61 7.77 7.91
CA THR A 78 -22.84 8.02 8.67
C THR A 78 -23.04 9.53 8.85
N PRO A 79 -24.03 10.13 8.15
CA PRO A 79 -24.24 11.57 8.23
C PRO A 79 -24.53 12.01 9.66
N VAL A 80 -23.68 12.89 10.17
CA VAL A 80 -23.88 13.52 11.48
C VAL A 80 -24.93 14.63 11.39
N PRO A 81 -25.70 14.88 12.46
CA PRO A 81 -26.68 15.96 12.47
C PRO A 81 -25.99 17.31 12.29
N ALA A 82 -26.73 18.26 11.70
CA ALA A 82 -26.18 19.54 11.30
C ALA A 82 -25.58 20.36 12.46
N SER A 83 -26.00 20.13 13.71
CA SER A 83 -25.44 20.77 14.91
C SER A 83 -24.03 20.30 15.26
N GLU A 84 -23.71 19.05 14.96
CA GLU A 84 -22.39 18.44 15.24
C GLU A 84 -21.42 18.67 14.09
N ASN A 85 -21.92 18.97 12.89
CA ASN A 85 -21.10 19.26 11.73
C ASN A 85 -20.42 20.64 11.85
N PRO A 86 -19.07 20.72 11.98
CA PRO A 86 -18.36 21.99 12.07
C PRO A 86 -18.41 22.82 10.79
N PHE A 87 -18.73 22.20 9.64
CA PHE A 87 -18.89 22.87 8.35
C PHE A 87 -20.33 23.34 8.08
N ARG A 88 -21.20 23.32 9.08
CA ARG A 88 -22.58 23.80 8.92
C ARG A 88 -22.63 25.31 8.73
N GLU A 89 -23.55 25.79 7.89
CA GLU A 89 -23.91 27.21 7.81
C GLU A 89 -24.32 27.72 9.20
N LYS A 90 -23.56 28.69 9.71
CA LYS A 90 -23.96 29.46 10.88
C LYS A 90 -25.16 30.29 10.45
N LYS A 91 -26.34 30.01 11.01
CA LYS A 91 -27.50 30.91 10.87
C LYS A 91 -27.13 32.25 11.51
N ILE A 92 -26.56 33.15 10.73
CA ILE A 92 -26.51 34.57 11.07
C ILE A 92 -27.97 35.00 11.03
N PHE A 93 -28.54 35.36 12.19
CA PHE A 93 -29.86 35.96 12.24
C PHE A 93 -29.80 37.26 11.43
N CYS A 94 -30.26 37.23 10.19
CA CYS A 94 -30.53 38.43 9.44
C CYS A 94 -31.83 39.01 10.01
N ALA A 95 -31.71 39.84 11.06
CA ALA A 95 -32.75 40.79 11.38
C ALA A 95 -32.67 41.89 10.32
N ILE A 96 -33.57 41.86 9.35
CA ILE A 96 -33.85 43.04 8.53
C ILE A 96 -34.65 43.96 9.46
N LEU A 97 -33.99 45.02 9.95
CA LEU A 97 -34.61 46.12 10.69
C LEU A 97 -35.21 47.13 9.71
#